data_AF-A0A5B7E8H2-F1
#
_entry.id   AF-A0A5B7E8H2-F1
#
_cell.length_a   1.000
_cell.length_b   1.000
_cell.length_c   1.000
_cell.angle_alpha   90.00
_cell.angle_beta   90.00
_cell.angle_gamma   90.00
#
_symmetry.space_group_name_H-M   'P 1'
#
loop_
_entity.id
_entity.type
_entity.pdbx_description
1 polymer ?
#
loop_
_entity_poly.entity_id
_entity_poly.type
_entity_poly.pdbx_seq_one_letter_code
_entity_poly.pdbx_strand_id
1 'polypeptide(L)'
;MEDGTEKQTIQGLLREILDAIEQLHDLRQFGGSAEKFFTLIDKYSHLRPESSVMRLLDHLALRVDPLRPHWLANLGTLLNQYFRRDSRPNVRTKALAILSDVYNRNRSTYGIEMVRNVITIQMEGIEKEEDVGVRTAAVNLLVHIALTQKSEVVPDILNLLENIVMAPYQGRSGTVQVVRESEAADTIAAVAGLIRIFKKKLWTLPSSHAIQAYGILISCLECHYRTQSILDGVPRVRQQIFEMLFDMRANSKYQLGFSKMPDRPGELEKDSIASLVPPFSPYIVVDHKHGQRLHLTRQKDSGEGEEEEEEIMFGKADLLVLPMCTSAVRTGYRREDKEYVQATEEETSAEHKVEITHLSLTQSAMIVIVAMKKEKDWEVLRMILERVPQVLQNKALILSRDANDIDYFAATLCSLITEKSLGLPESLHNTPTKFTRSDFQSYVFPVLASLASYHMHMDPIFQQKVIKCLEMGVVSRCAGPLCVSALTLCVLEMRDSMIRLLRDVMLSLSKITATVQNAQPILEFISTFLHLPKVYASFVSEQYMSIFAIAIPYTNPFKFNHYIVSLAYHVIAMWFLKCRLPFRRAFVQFITKNLSIILSNEDANTRRRSASASTGEQVRAWL
;
A
#
# COMPACT_ATOMS: atom_id res chain seq x y z
N MET A 1 40.47 30.85 40.80
CA MET A 1 39.04 31.19 40.62
C MET A 1 38.85 32.59 40.04
N GLU A 2 39.81 33.51 40.15
CA GLU A 2 39.72 34.89 39.63
C GLU A 2 39.85 35.04 38.10
N ASP A 3 40.57 34.14 37.43
CA ASP A 3 40.82 34.20 35.98
C ASP A 3 39.57 33.85 35.12
N GLY A 4 38.61 33.11 35.69
CA GLY A 4 37.34 32.78 35.03
C GLY A 4 36.36 33.96 35.01
N THR A 5 36.40 34.82 36.04
CA THR A 5 35.55 36.00 36.16
C THR A 5 35.97 37.11 35.21
N GLU A 6 37.26 37.42 35.09
CA GLU A 6 37.73 38.46 34.15
C GLU A 6 37.45 38.11 32.69
N LYS A 7 37.63 36.84 32.32
CA LYS A 7 37.31 36.34 30.97
C LYS A 7 35.83 36.47 30.63
N GLN A 8 34.94 36.25 31.59
CA GLN A 8 33.50 36.46 31.43
C GLN A 8 33.15 37.95 31.31
N THR A 9 33.80 38.83 32.08
CA THR A 9 33.57 40.29 32.00
C THR A 9 34.03 40.85 30.65
N ILE A 10 35.19 40.43 30.15
CA ILE A 10 35.71 40.82 28.82
C ILE A 10 34.81 40.30 27.69
N GLN A 11 34.30 39.07 27.81
CA GLN A 11 33.33 38.53 26.86
C GLN A 11 31.97 39.26 26.90
N GLY A 12 31.57 39.77 28.07
CA GLY A 12 30.39 40.63 28.23
C GLY A 12 30.57 41.96 27.49
N LEU A 13 31.67 42.68 27.77
CA LEU A 13 32.01 43.96 27.12
C LEU A 13 32.14 43.80 25.59
N LEU A 14 32.78 42.73 25.12
CA LEU A 14 32.90 42.44 23.69
C LEU A 14 31.52 42.25 23.03
N ARG A 15 30.59 41.62 23.73
CA ARG A 15 29.22 41.40 23.22
C ARG A 15 28.46 42.71 23.08
N GLU A 16 28.53 43.57 24.09
CA GLU A 16 27.91 44.90 24.08
C GLU A 16 28.45 45.79 22.96
N ILE A 17 29.77 45.78 22.74
CA ILE A 17 30.39 46.51 21.63
C ILE A 17 29.90 45.98 20.28
N LEU A 18 29.84 44.66 20.11
CA LEU A 18 29.35 44.04 18.88
C LEU A 18 27.84 44.31 18.67
N ASP A 19 27.04 44.34 19.74
CA ASP A 19 25.61 44.71 19.69
C ASP A 19 25.44 46.17 19.26
N ALA A 20 26.24 47.09 19.80
CA ALA A 20 26.22 48.49 19.41
C ALA A 20 26.62 48.69 17.94
N ILE A 21 27.66 47.99 17.47
CA ILE A 21 28.08 48.05 16.06
C ILE A 21 26.99 47.48 15.15
N GLU A 22 26.33 46.38 15.54
CA GLU A 22 25.21 45.82 14.78
C GLU A 22 24.00 46.75 14.73
N GLN A 23 23.65 47.41 15.84
CA GLN A 23 22.57 48.40 15.87
C GLN A 23 22.88 49.60 14.97
N LEU A 24 24.12 50.10 14.99
CA LEU A 24 24.56 51.17 14.10
C LEU A 24 24.52 50.75 12.62
N HIS A 25 24.84 49.49 12.32
CA HIS A 25 24.69 48.93 10.98
C HIS A 25 23.21 48.82 10.56
N ASP A 26 22.33 48.36 11.46
CA ASP A 26 20.90 48.22 11.20
C ASP A 26 20.21 49.58 10.97
N LEU A 27 20.64 50.62 11.68
CA LEU A 27 20.22 52.00 11.46
C LEU A 27 20.84 52.65 10.21
N ARG A 28 21.67 51.91 9.45
CA ARG A 28 22.47 52.41 8.30
C ARG A 28 23.40 53.58 8.64
N GLN A 29 23.78 53.72 9.90
CA GLN A 29 24.68 54.76 10.40
C GLN A 29 26.13 54.30 10.55
N PHE A 30 26.42 53.05 10.19
CA PHE A 30 27.77 52.51 10.21
C PHE A 30 28.60 53.03 9.02
N GLY A 31 29.60 53.87 9.31
CA GLY A 31 30.52 54.44 8.31
C GLY A 31 31.69 53.54 7.90
N GLY A 32 31.77 52.31 8.42
CA GLY A 32 32.85 51.36 8.12
C GLY A 32 32.55 50.44 6.93
N SER A 33 33.58 49.71 6.47
CA SER A 33 33.39 48.68 5.43
C SER A 33 32.54 47.53 5.95
N ALA A 34 31.45 47.22 5.23
CA ALA A 34 30.59 46.07 5.51
C ALA A 34 31.37 44.74 5.52
N GLU A 35 32.42 44.62 4.70
CA GLU A 35 33.25 43.41 4.68
C GLU A 35 33.99 43.21 6.00
N LYS A 36 34.62 44.28 6.53
CA LYS A 36 35.34 44.20 7.81
C LYS A 36 34.39 43.88 8.96
N PHE A 37 33.18 44.44 8.92
CA PHE A 37 32.12 44.15 9.87
C PHE A 37 31.72 42.67 9.85
N PHE A 38 31.38 42.12 8.69
CA PHE A 38 31.01 40.70 8.59
C PHE A 38 32.17 39.75 8.90
N THR A 39 33.42 40.11 8.59
CA THR A 39 34.58 39.32 9.04
C THR A 39 34.75 39.32 10.56
N LEU A 40 34.38 40.42 11.24
CA LEU A 40 34.39 40.49 12.69
C LEU A 40 33.30 39.60 13.30
N ILE A 41 32.09 39.61 12.72
CA ILE A 41 30.99 38.74 13.14
C ILE A 41 31.34 37.26 12.90
N ASP A 42 31.96 36.92 11.78
CA ASP A 42 32.39 35.55 11.44
C ASP A 42 33.35 34.98 12.50
N LYS A 43 34.31 35.81 12.96
CA LYS A 43 35.27 35.44 14.00
C LYS A 43 34.61 35.15 15.36
N TYR A 44 33.54 35.86 15.70
CA TYR A 44 32.86 35.78 16.98
C TYR A 44 31.46 35.14 16.89
N SER A 45 31.19 34.35 15.85
CA SER A 45 29.87 33.78 15.54
C SER A 45 29.24 32.94 16.65
N HIS A 46 30.07 32.32 17.51
CA HIS A 46 29.65 31.54 18.69
C HIS A 46 29.11 32.40 19.84
N LEU A 47 29.44 33.70 19.90
CA LEU A 47 28.98 34.63 20.94
C LEU A 47 27.80 35.50 20.48
N ARG A 48 27.44 35.45 19.20
CA ARG A 48 26.40 36.29 18.59
C ARG A 48 25.03 35.62 18.60
N PRO A 49 23.92 36.38 18.65
CA PRO A 49 22.58 35.83 18.52
C PRO A 49 22.34 35.23 17.13
N GLU A 50 21.38 34.30 17.02
CA GLU A 50 21.06 33.61 15.78
C GLU A 50 20.72 34.57 14.63
N SER A 51 19.99 35.65 14.90
CA SER A 51 19.61 36.67 13.90
C SER A 51 20.81 37.38 13.27
N SER A 52 21.87 37.64 14.04
CA SER A 52 23.11 38.20 13.53
C SER A 52 23.83 37.21 12.61
N VAL A 53 23.94 35.96 13.04
CA VAL A 53 24.61 34.91 12.26
C VAL A 53 23.85 34.60 10.98
N MET A 54 22.51 34.65 10.99
CA MET A 54 21.69 34.52 9.78
C MET A 54 21.96 35.66 8.78
N ARG A 55 22.12 36.91 9.24
CA ARG A 55 22.48 38.04 8.36
C ARG A 55 23.89 37.89 7.80
N LEU A 56 24.83 37.42 8.62
CA LEU A 56 26.18 37.06 8.15
C LEU A 56 26.11 36.00 7.05
N LEU A 57 25.33 34.94 7.27
CA LEU A 57 25.14 33.87 6.29
C LEU A 57 24.55 34.39 4.98
N ASP A 58 23.56 35.29 5.02
CA ASP A 58 23.01 35.94 3.82
C ASP A 58 24.06 36.78 3.08
N HIS A 59 24.91 37.51 3.82
CA HIS A 59 26.03 38.25 3.23
C HIS A 59 27.08 37.32 2.60
N LEU A 60 27.44 36.23 3.28
CA LEU A 60 28.38 35.23 2.76
C LEU A 60 27.83 34.50 1.54
N ALA A 61 26.51 34.26 1.47
CA ALA A 61 25.85 33.63 0.33
C ALA A 61 26.03 34.45 -0.96
N LEU A 62 26.06 35.78 -0.88
CA LEU A 62 26.33 36.68 -2.01
C LEU A 62 27.78 36.56 -2.52
N ARG A 63 28.70 36.06 -1.70
CA ARG A 63 30.11 35.86 -2.08
C ARG A 63 30.36 34.53 -2.76
N VAL A 64 29.41 33.61 -2.71
CA VAL A 64 29.48 32.30 -3.38
C VAL A 64 29.00 32.47 -4.82
N ASP A 65 29.92 32.87 -5.69
CA ASP A 65 29.69 33.12 -7.11
C ASP A 65 30.68 32.30 -7.97
N PRO A 66 30.23 31.60 -9.03
CA PRO A 66 31.10 30.87 -9.94
C PRO A 66 32.23 31.69 -10.59
N LEU A 67 32.08 33.01 -10.70
CA LEU A 67 33.08 33.91 -11.25
C LEU A 67 34.29 34.10 -10.32
N ARG A 68 34.19 33.67 -9.05
CA ARG A 68 35.28 33.77 -8.08
C ARG A 68 36.09 32.47 -8.05
N PRO A 69 37.42 32.55 -7.96
CA PRO A 69 38.26 31.36 -7.87
C PRO A 69 37.97 30.59 -6.58
N HIS A 70 37.99 29.26 -6.65
CA HIS A 70 37.76 28.35 -5.52
C HIS A 70 36.40 28.50 -4.81
N TRP A 71 35.38 29.04 -5.48
CA TRP A 71 34.06 29.26 -4.88
C TRP A 71 33.42 27.99 -4.29
N LEU A 72 33.63 26.82 -4.90
CA LEU A 72 33.17 25.52 -4.38
C LEU A 72 33.85 25.16 -3.05
N ALA A 73 35.16 25.36 -2.94
CA ALA A 73 35.90 25.12 -1.71
C ALA A 73 35.46 26.09 -0.61
N ASN A 74 35.25 27.37 -0.96
CA ASN A 74 34.75 28.39 -0.04
C ASN A 74 33.33 28.06 0.47
N LEU A 75 32.46 27.54 -0.41
CA LEU A 75 31.14 27.04 -0.02
C LEU A 75 31.26 25.84 0.93
N GLY A 76 32.16 24.90 0.63
CA GLY A 76 32.46 23.76 1.52
C GLY A 76 32.94 24.20 2.90
N THR A 77 33.83 25.20 2.99
CA THR A 77 34.32 25.73 4.27
C THR A 77 33.21 26.42 5.06
N LEU A 78 32.34 27.19 4.38
CA LEU A 78 31.19 27.85 5.00
C LEU A 78 30.25 26.83 5.62
N LEU A 79 29.90 25.78 4.87
CA LEU A 79 29.02 24.72 5.37
C LEU A 79 29.69 23.92 6.50
N ASN A 80 30.98 23.61 6.41
CA ASN A 80 31.67 22.93 7.49
C ASN A 80 31.64 23.74 8.81
N GLN A 81 31.70 25.07 8.73
CA GLN A 81 31.63 25.95 9.89
C GLN A 81 30.21 26.12 10.44
N TYR A 82 29.23 26.40 9.58
CA TYR A 82 27.88 26.79 10.01
C TYR A 82 26.86 25.65 10.00
N PHE A 83 27.12 24.56 9.30
CA PHE A 83 26.26 23.37 9.26
C PHE A 83 26.81 22.24 10.14
N ARG A 84 28.09 21.84 9.99
CA ARG A 84 28.67 20.72 10.77
C ARG A 84 29.10 21.07 12.20
N ARG A 85 29.58 22.30 12.44
CA ARG A 85 30.19 22.69 13.72
C ARG A 85 29.30 23.56 14.61
N ASP A 86 28.34 24.29 14.05
CA ASP A 86 27.46 25.15 14.82
C ASP A 86 26.44 24.31 15.60
N SER A 87 26.21 24.63 16.88
CA SER A 87 25.27 23.89 17.72
C SER A 87 23.80 24.26 17.47
N ARG A 88 23.53 25.44 16.89
CA ARG A 88 22.19 26.03 16.83
C ARG A 88 21.40 25.51 15.62
N PRO A 89 20.23 24.85 15.83
CA PRO A 89 19.46 24.25 14.74
C PRO A 89 18.99 25.26 13.67
N ASN A 90 18.61 26.47 14.07
CA ASN A 90 18.11 27.49 13.15
C ASN A 90 19.21 28.02 12.21
N VAL A 91 20.44 28.17 12.72
CA VAL A 91 21.60 28.57 11.91
C VAL A 91 21.95 27.48 10.91
N ARG A 92 21.96 26.21 11.36
CA ARG A 92 22.19 25.05 10.49
C ARG A 92 21.12 24.92 9.39
N THR A 93 19.86 25.11 9.74
CA THR A 93 18.75 25.11 8.79
C THR A 93 18.87 26.25 7.77
N LYS A 94 19.28 27.46 8.20
CA LYS A 94 19.56 28.58 7.30
C LYS A 94 20.73 28.30 6.37
N ALA A 95 21.79 27.65 6.85
CA ALA A 95 22.92 27.23 6.02
C ALA A 95 22.48 26.25 4.92
N LEU A 96 21.58 25.31 5.23
CA LEU A 96 20.98 24.42 4.23
C LEU A 96 20.08 25.16 3.23
N ALA A 97 19.32 26.15 3.67
CA ALA A 97 18.52 26.99 2.78
C ALA A 97 19.41 27.76 1.78
N ILE A 98 20.52 28.33 2.26
CA ILE A 98 21.50 28.99 1.39
C ILE A 98 22.12 28.01 0.40
N LEU A 99 22.46 26.79 0.83
CA LEU A 99 22.96 25.75 -0.07
C LEU A 99 21.93 25.44 -1.17
N SER A 100 20.64 25.34 -0.81
CA SER A 100 19.55 25.16 -1.77
C SER A 100 19.49 26.31 -2.78
N ASP A 101 19.59 27.55 -2.32
CA ASP A 101 19.54 28.75 -3.18
C ASP A 101 20.74 28.83 -4.13
N VAL A 102 21.95 28.63 -3.60
CA VAL A 102 23.19 28.61 -4.40
C VAL A 102 23.13 27.49 -5.43
N TYR A 103 22.62 26.32 -5.04
CA TYR A 103 22.43 25.21 -5.94
C TYR A 103 21.45 25.56 -7.06
N ASN A 104 20.28 26.12 -6.74
CA ASN A 104 19.28 26.49 -7.74
C ASN A 104 19.79 27.52 -8.75
N ARG A 105 20.60 28.49 -8.31
CA ARG A 105 21.23 29.48 -9.19
C ARG A 105 22.24 28.85 -10.16
N ASN A 106 22.99 27.85 -9.72
CA ASN A 106 24.14 27.31 -10.45
C ASN A 106 23.93 25.91 -11.05
N ARG A 107 22.74 25.31 -10.86
CA ARG A 107 22.46 23.90 -11.21
C ARG A 107 22.69 23.53 -12.66
N SER A 108 22.53 24.47 -13.59
CA SER A 108 22.64 24.22 -15.03
C SER A 108 24.06 23.90 -15.46
N THR A 109 25.05 24.47 -14.76
CA THR A 109 26.44 24.44 -15.19
C THR A 109 27.32 23.67 -14.19
N TYR A 110 27.08 23.81 -12.89
CA TYR A 110 27.91 23.23 -11.83
C TYR A 110 27.16 22.24 -10.93
N GLY A 111 25.97 21.79 -11.35
CA GLY A 111 25.10 20.95 -10.53
C GLY A 111 25.77 19.63 -10.09
N ILE A 112 26.58 19.03 -10.95
CA ILE A 112 27.24 17.74 -10.70
C ILE A 112 28.41 17.92 -9.72
N GLU A 113 29.26 18.91 -9.97
CA GLU A 113 30.43 19.23 -9.15
C GLU A 113 30.01 19.68 -7.76
N MET A 114 28.94 20.47 -7.65
CA MET A 114 28.36 20.86 -6.36
C MET A 114 27.88 19.65 -5.57
N VAL A 115 27.22 18.69 -6.23
CA VAL A 115 26.75 17.48 -5.53
C VAL A 115 27.94 16.66 -5.04
N ARG A 116 28.87 16.34 -5.94
CA ARG A 116 30.01 15.46 -5.66
C ARG A 116 31.00 16.04 -4.65
N ASN A 117 31.35 17.32 -4.80
CA ASN A 117 32.45 17.93 -4.03
C ASN A 117 31.98 18.68 -2.78
N VAL A 118 30.69 18.99 -2.67
CA VAL A 118 30.16 19.74 -1.51
C VAL A 118 29.03 18.97 -0.85
N ILE A 119 27.93 18.69 -1.55
CA ILE A 119 26.71 18.18 -0.92
C ILE A 119 26.93 16.78 -0.34
N THR A 120 27.48 15.82 -1.10
CA THR A 120 27.72 14.46 -0.60
C THR A 120 28.65 14.47 0.62
N ILE A 121 29.72 15.28 0.57
CA ILE A 121 30.67 15.42 1.68
C ILE A 121 29.99 16.05 2.90
N GLN A 122 29.18 17.10 2.73
CA GLN A 122 28.56 17.77 3.88
C GLN A 122 27.44 16.94 4.49
N MET A 123 26.70 16.17 3.70
CA MET A 123 25.54 15.38 4.12
C MET A 123 25.89 13.99 4.66
N GLU A 124 27.15 13.57 4.56
CA GLU A 124 27.61 12.32 5.15
C GLU A 124 27.48 12.34 6.68
N GLY A 125 26.76 11.37 7.25
CA GLY A 125 26.52 11.28 8.70
C GLY A 125 25.27 12.01 9.18
N ILE A 126 24.42 12.52 8.28
CA ILE A 126 23.19 13.25 8.62
C ILE A 126 22.19 12.39 9.41
N GLU A 127 22.27 11.06 9.31
CA GLU A 127 21.46 10.12 10.08
C GLU A 127 21.73 10.19 11.59
N LYS A 128 22.89 10.74 12.00
CA LYS A 128 23.29 10.89 13.40
C LYS A 128 22.99 12.26 13.98
N GLU A 129 22.50 13.20 13.17
CA GLU A 129 22.11 14.53 13.62
C GLU A 129 21.01 14.43 14.69
N GLU A 130 21.10 15.20 15.76
CA GLU A 130 20.17 15.11 16.90
C GLU A 130 18.83 15.80 16.58
N ASP A 131 18.89 16.95 15.89
CA ASP A 131 17.72 17.76 15.61
C ASP A 131 16.91 17.25 14.40
N VAL A 132 15.65 16.86 14.65
CA VAL A 132 14.73 16.35 13.61
C VAL A 132 14.45 17.41 12.54
N GLY A 133 14.42 18.69 12.91
CA GLY A 133 14.18 19.81 11.99
C GLY A 133 15.31 19.98 10.98
N VAL A 134 16.56 19.92 11.45
CA VAL A 134 17.75 19.94 10.59
C VAL A 134 17.79 18.71 9.68
N ARG A 135 17.50 17.50 10.20
CA ARG A 135 17.39 16.29 9.36
C ARG A 135 16.32 16.44 8.29
N THR A 136 15.14 16.95 8.65
CA THR A 136 14.04 17.19 7.70
C THR A 136 14.42 18.20 6.62
N ALA A 137 15.11 19.30 6.98
CA ALA A 137 15.61 20.28 6.02
C ALA A 137 16.65 19.67 5.05
N ALA A 138 17.54 18.82 5.56
CA ALA A 138 18.52 18.10 4.74
C ALA A 138 17.83 17.14 3.77
N VAL A 139 16.85 16.35 4.24
CA VAL A 139 16.03 15.47 3.40
C VAL A 139 15.35 16.25 2.27
N ASN A 140 14.70 17.38 2.58
CA ASN A 140 14.02 18.20 1.58
C ASN A 140 14.97 18.70 0.49
N LEU A 141 16.20 19.10 0.87
CA LEU A 141 17.24 19.50 -0.07
C LEU A 141 17.70 18.32 -0.94
N LEU A 142 18.00 17.16 -0.34
CA LEU A 142 18.40 15.95 -1.06
C LEU A 142 17.33 15.52 -2.07
N VAL A 143 16.06 15.53 -1.67
CA VAL A 143 14.93 15.21 -2.54
C VAL A 143 14.82 16.21 -3.70
N HIS A 144 14.97 17.51 -3.43
CA HIS A 144 14.95 18.55 -4.46
C HIS A 144 16.06 18.36 -5.49
N ILE A 145 17.28 18.04 -5.04
CA ILE A 145 18.43 17.76 -5.92
C ILE A 145 18.15 16.50 -6.76
N ALA A 146 17.70 15.40 -6.15
CA ALA A 146 17.40 14.15 -6.87
C ALA A 146 16.32 14.34 -7.95
N LEU A 147 15.34 15.21 -7.71
CA LEU A 147 14.27 15.52 -8.67
C LEU A 147 14.72 16.42 -9.82
N THR A 148 15.73 17.26 -9.61
CA THR A 148 16.17 18.26 -10.60
C THR A 148 17.34 17.76 -11.45
N GLN A 149 18.22 16.94 -10.90
CA GLN A 149 19.36 16.38 -11.64
C GLN A 149 18.94 15.25 -12.57
N LYS A 150 19.64 15.08 -13.70
CA LYS A 150 19.48 13.95 -14.63
C LYS A 150 20.71 13.02 -14.65
N SER A 151 21.67 13.28 -13.76
CA SER A 151 23.05 12.79 -13.83
C SER A 151 23.30 11.54 -12.96
N GLU A 152 24.50 10.97 -13.09
CA GLU A 152 25.06 9.81 -12.37
C GLU A 152 25.20 10.01 -10.85
N VAL A 153 24.99 11.22 -10.32
CA VAL A 153 25.10 11.53 -8.88
C VAL A 153 23.84 11.24 -8.08
N VAL A 154 22.71 10.95 -8.75
CA VAL A 154 21.44 10.63 -8.09
C VAL A 154 21.51 9.38 -7.19
N PRO A 155 22.22 8.28 -7.55
CA PRO A 155 22.40 7.13 -6.67
C PRO A 155 23.05 7.46 -5.33
N ASP A 156 24.05 8.35 -5.31
CA ASP A 156 24.70 8.79 -4.06
C ASP A 156 23.70 9.51 -3.13
N ILE A 157 22.84 10.34 -3.71
CA ILE A 157 21.77 11.03 -2.97
C ILE A 157 20.73 10.03 -2.45
N LEU A 158 20.37 9.03 -3.26
CA LEU A 158 19.44 7.98 -2.86
C LEU A 158 20.01 7.13 -1.71
N ASN A 159 21.32 6.86 -1.71
CA ASN A 159 21.99 6.16 -0.59
C ASN A 159 21.96 6.99 0.71
N LEU A 160 22.14 8.31 0.62
CA LEU A 160 21.99 9.20 1.77
C LEU A 160 20.55 9.19 2.32
N LEU A 161 19.55 9.22 1.43
CA LEU A 161 18.15 9.08 1.82
C LEU A 161 17.84 7.71 2.42
N GLU A 162 18.43 6.63 1.89
CA GLU A 162 18.32 5.28 2.43
C GLU A 162 18.85 5.23 3.87
N ASN A 163 20.03 5.80 4.14
CA ASN A 163 20.59 5.83 5.49
C ASN A 163 19.66 6.52 6.48
N ILE A 164 19.01 7.62 6.09
CA ILE A 164 18.04 8.33 6.95
C ILE A 164 16.79 7.47 7.21
N VAL A 165 16.23 6.86 6.16
CA VAL A 165 15.03 6.01 6.29
C VAL A 165 15.31 4.75 7.11
N MET A 166 16.53 4.20 7.01
CA MET A 166 16.94 3.00 7.72
C MET A 166 17.51 3.30 9.12
N ALA A 167 17.84 4.55 9.44
CA ALA A 167 18.43 4.95 10.72
C ALA A 167 17.64 4.45 11.94
N PRO A 168 16.28 4.51 11.97
CA PRO A 168 15.50 3.98 13.10
C PRO A 168 15.73 2.48 13.34
N TYR A 169 16.10 1.72 12.31
CA TYR A 169 16.32 0.27 12.37
C TYR A 169 17.78 -0.13 12.58
N GLN A 170 18.74 0.72 12.20
CA GLN A 170 20.19 0.41 12.24
C GLN A 170 20.88 0.87 13.55
N GLY A 171 20.31 1.82 14.28
CA GLY A 171 21.01 2.49 15.38
C GLY A 171 20.13 2.83 16.57
N ARG A 172 19.95 1.86 17.49
CA ARG A 172 19.87 2.00 18.96
C ARG A 172 19.68 0.59 19.52
N SER A 173 20.59 0.16 20.39
CA SER A 173 20.39 -1.00 21.27
C SER A 173 18.95 -0.95 21.78
N GLY A 174 18.14 -1.97 21.44
CA GLY A 174 16.68 -1.89 21.46
C GLY A 174 16.13 -1.21 22.71
N THR A 175 15.36 -0.12 22.54
CA THR A 175 14.48 0.46 23.58
C THR A 175 13.80 1.78 23.20
N VAL A 176 14.19 2.50 22.13
CA VAL A 176 13.50 3.76 21.79
C VAL A 176 12.42 3.52 20.74
N GLN A 177 11.20 3.28 21.22
CA GLN A 177 10.01 3.34 20.38
C GLN A 177 9.77 4.79 19.96
N VAL A 178 9.53 5.03 18.67
CA VAL A 178 9.09 6.35 18.21
C VAL A 178 7.59 6.43 18.47
N VAL A 179 7.21 7.24 19.46
CA VAL A 179 5.82 7.30 19.94
C VAL A 179 5.01 8.32 19.14
N ARG A 180 5.66 9.35 18.58
CA ARG A 180 4.99 10.47 17.91
C ARG A 180 5.50 10.67 16.49
N GLU A 181 4.60 11.02 15.58
CA GLU A 181 4.97 11.36 14.19
C GLU A 181 5.96 12.54 14.10
N SER A 182 5.94 13.47 15.07
CA SER A 182 6.88 14.60 15.11
C SER A 182 8.34 14.19 15.27
N GLU A 183 8.60 13.04 15.91
CA GLU A 183 9.96 12.51 16.14
C GLU A 183 10.53 11.80 14.90
N ALA A 184 9.65 11.38 13.98
CA ALA A 184 9.98 10.76 12.70
C ALA A 184 9.63 11.67 11.49
N ALA A 185 9.56 12.99 11.69
CA ALA A 185 9.18 13.92 10.62
C ALA A 185 10.16 13.87 9.43
N ASP A 186 11.44 13.62 9.71
CA ASP A 186 12.50 13.37 8.74
C ASP A 186 12.25 12.11 7.91
N THR A 187 11.90 10.99 8.54
CA THR A 187 11.59 9.71 7.89
C THR A 187 10.33 9.83 7.04
N ILE A 188 9.29 10.49 7.56
CA ILE A 188 8.05 10.78 6.83
C ILE A 188 8.35 11.62 5.58
N ALA A 189 9.15 12.68 5.72
CA ALA A 189 9.55 13.53 4.60
C ALA A 189 10.41 12.78 3.58
N ALA A 190 11.31 11.90 4.04
CA ALA A 190 12.18 11.11 3.18
C ALA A 190 11.39 10.10 2.34
N VAL A 191 10.44 9.40 2.96
CA VAL A 191 9.53 8.47 2.27
C VAL A 191 8.65 9.22 1.26
N ALA A 192 8.06 10.35 1.64
CA ALA A 192 7.28 11.19 0.72
C ALA A 192 8.14 11.65 -0.48
N GLY A 193 9.38 12.06 -0.20
CA GLY A 193 10.36 12.48 -1.18
C GLY A 193 10.77 11.36 -2.14
N LEU A 194 11.08 10.17 -1.61
CA LEU A 194 11.41 8.97 -2.39
C LEU A 194 10.26 8.55 -3.29
N ILE A 195 9.01 8.60 -2.82
CA ILE A 195 7.82 8.35 -3.65
C ILE A 195 7.74 9.36 -4.81
N ARG A 196 8.01 10.64 -4.53
CA ARG A 196 8.01 11.68 -5.57
C ARG A 196 9.14 11.49 -6.58
N ILE A 197 10.33 11.07 -6.11
CA ILE A 197 11.46 10.71 -6.96
C ILE A 197 11.10 9.52 -7.83
N PHE A 198 10.56 8.44 -7.25
CA PHE A 198 10.13 7.26 -7.99
C PHE A 198 9.15 7.62 -9.11
N LYS A 199 8.07 8.35 -8.78
CA LYS A 199 7.05 8.77 -9.75
C LYS A 199 7.62 9.65 -10.86
N LYS A 200 8.53 10.58 -10.55
CA LYS A 200 9.15 11.47 -11.57
C LYS A 200 10.18 10.74 -12.43
N LYS A 201 11.03 9.92 -11.80
CA LYS A 201 12.13 9.19 -12.45
C LYS A 201 11.65 8.02 -13.28
N LEU A 202 10.42 7.55 -13.06
CA LEU A 202 9.76 6.56 -13.93
C LEU A 202 9.82 6.97 -15.40
N TRP A 203 9.80 8.27 -15.69
CA TRP A 203 9.70 8.85 -17.04
C TRP A 203 11.03 9.35 -17.62
N THR A 204 12.14 9.12 -16.91
CA THR A 204 13.45 9.68 -17.29
C THR A 204 14.52 8.60 -17.26
N LEU A 205 15.41 8.61 -18.25
CA LEU A 205 16.62 7.79 -18.20
C LEU A 205 17.68 8.43 -17.27
N PRO A 206 18.51 7.61 -16.61
CA PRO A 206 18.38 6.15 -16.50
C PRO A 206 17.26 5.74 -15.52
N SER A 207 16.53 4.69 -15.88
CA SER A 207 15.41 4.10 -15.12
C SER A 207 15.86 3.41 -13.83
N SER A 208 17.15 3.10 -13.70
CA SER A 208 17.76 2.55 -12.48
C SER A 208 17.50 3.40 -11.24
N HIS A 209 17.45 4.73 -11.38
CA HIS A 209 17.12 5.64 -10.27
C HIS A 209 15.73 5.39 -9.68
N ALA A 210 14.74 5.10 -10.53
CA ALA A 210 13.39 4.80 -10.08
C ALA A 210 13.37 3.46 -9.33
N ILE A 211 14.10 2.46 -9.83
CA ILE A 211 14.17 1.13 -9.21
C ILE A 211 14.88 1.19 -7.86
N GLN A 212 15.97 1.95 -7.73
CA GLN A 212 16.65 2.14 -6.45
C GLN A 212 15.72 2.84 -5.44
N ALA A 213 15.02 3.91 -5.84
CA ALA A 213 14.05 4.58 -4.97
C ALA A 213 12.92 3.63 -4.52
N TYR A 214 12.39 2.80 -5.44
CA TYR A 214 11.44 1.76 -5.10
C TYR A 214 12.02 0.74 -4.11
N GLY A 215 13.23 0.25 -4.35
CA GLY A 215 13.92 -0.70 -3.48
C GLY A 215 14.05 -0.20 -2.04
N ILE A 216 14.45 1.06 -1.85
CA ILE A 216 14.55 1.68 -0.52
C ILE A 216 13.19 1.68 0.20
N LEU A 217 12.11 2.02 -0.51
CA LEU A 217 10.75 2.04 0.05
C LEU A 217 10.28 0.64 0.47
N ILE A 218 10.57 -0.38 -0.33
CA ILE A 218 10.24 -1.77 -0.02
C ILE A 218 11.05 -2.27 1.18
N SER A 219 12.36 -2.01 1.21
CA SER A 219 13.23 -2.35 2.33
C SER A 219 12.77 -1.69 3.64
N CYS A 220 12.22 -0.47 3.58
CA CYS A 220 11.67 0.21 4.75
C CYS A 220 10.48 -0.56 5.34
N LEU A 221 9.51 -0.96 4.50
CA LEU A 221 8.39 -1.79 4.96
C LEU A 221 8.85 -3.16 5.46
N GLU A 222 9.85 -3.76 4.81
CA GLU A 222 10.41 -5.04 5.22
C GLU A 222 11.00 -4.96 6.64
N CYS A 223 11.84 -3.97 6.90
CA CYS A 223 12.38 -3.69 8.23
C CYS A 223 11.26 -3.45 9.26
N HIS A 224 10.22 -2.69 8.89
CA HIS A 224 9.07 -2.46 9.76
C HIS A 224 8.36 -3.75 10.17
N TYR A 225 8.00 -4.62 9.22
CA TYR A 225 7.29 -5.87 9.55
C TYR A 225 8.18 -6.95 10.16
N ARG A 226 9.51 -6.75 10.15
CA ARG A 226 10.47 -7.53 10.95
C ARG A 226 10.49 -7.07 12.41
N THR A 227 10.50 -5.76 12.64
CA THR A 227 10.61 -5.13 13.97
C THR A 227 9.57 -4.01 14.13
N GLN A 228 8.29 -4.39 14.30
CA GLN A 228 7.16 -3.46 14.29
C GLN A 228 7.20 -2.42 15.42
N SER A 229 7.83 -2.76 16.55
CA SER A 229 7.85 -1.94 17.77
C SER A 229 8.51 -0.56 17.61
N ILE A 230 9.28 -0.33 16.54
CA ILE A 230 10.07 0.89 16.36
C ILE A 230 9.20 2.05 15.86
N LEU A 231 8.45 1.84 14.77
CA LEU A 231 7.61 2.86 14.12
C LEU A 231 6.10 2.57 14.23
N ASP A 232 5.68 1.81 15.24
CA ASP A 232 4.27 1.44 15.39
C ASP A 232 3.37 2.68 15.54
N GLY A 233 3.83 3.68 16.31
CA GLY A 233 3.15 4.96 16.49
C GLY A 233 3.18 5.90 15.28
N VAL A 234 3.77 5.49 14.16
CA VAL A 234 3.91 6.31 12.94
C VAL A 234 3.30 5.58 11.73
N PRO A 235 1.96 5.45 11.66
CA PRO A 235 1.29 4.75 10.57
C PRO A 235 1.49 5.45 9.22
N ARG A 236 1.71 6.76 9.21
CA ARG A 236 1.84 7.59 8.02
C ARG A 236 2.96 7.15 7.06
N VAL A 237 4.05 6.58 7.58
CA VAL A 237 5.13 6.01 6.74
C VAL A 237 4.58 4.85 5.91
N ARG A 238 3.94 3.87 6.57
CA ARG A 238 3.34 2.71 5.91
C ARG A 238 2.24 3.12 4.94
N GLN A 239 1.37 4.04 5.36
CA GLN A 239 0.24 4.50 4.55
C GLN A 239 0.70 5.06 3.21
N GLN A 240 1.70 5.95 3.21
CA GLN A 240 2.22 6.55 1.97
C GLN A 240 2.82 5.52 1.02
N ILE A 241 3.57 4.55 1.54
CA ILE A 241 4.18 3.51 0.72
C ILE A 241 3.11 2.60 0.12
N PHE A 242 2.15 2.12 0.93
CA PHE A 242 1.05 1.31 0.43
C PHE A 242 0.15 2.05 -0.56
N GLU A 243 -0.15 3.33 -0.32
CA GLU A 243 -0.92 4.14 -1.26
C GLU A 243 -0.22 4.23 -2.62
N MET A 244 1.09 4.46 -2.63
CA MET A 244 1.91 4.43 -3.84
C MET A 244 1.86 3.04 -4.51
N LEU A 245 2.00 1.96 -3.75
CA LEU A 245 1.92 0.59 -4.27
C LEU A 245 0.57 0.31 -4.94
N PHE A 246 -0.52 0.73 -4.32
CA PHE A 246 -1.88 0.48 -4.82
C PHE A 246 -2.31 1.42 -5.94
N ASP A 247 -1.58 2.52 -6.17
CA ASP A 247 -1.77 3.42 -7.32
C ASP A 247 -1.07 2.95 -8.59
N MET A 248 -0.13 2.01 -8.48
CA MET A 248 0.57 1.44 -9.63
C MET A 248 -0.39 0.63 -10.52
N ARG A 249 -0.24 0.77 -11.84
CA ARG A 249 -0.97 0.00 -12.86
C ARG A 249 -0.02 -0.47 -13.94
N ALA A 250 -0.33 -1.61 -14.56
CA ALA A 250 0.37 -2.08 -15.76
C ALA A 250 -0.57 -2.16 -16.96
N ASN A 251 -0.07 -1.84 -18.15
CA ASN A 251 -0.80 -2.03 -19.40
C ASN A 251 -0.61 -3.45 -19.97
N SER A 252 -1.19 -3.74 -21.13
CA SER A 252 -1.05 -5.03 -21.82
C SER A 252 0.38 -5.38 -22.24
N LYS A 253 1.29 -4.39 -22.27
CA LYS A 253 2.73 -4.57 -22.50
C LYS A 253 3.53 -4.66 -21.20
N TYR A 254 2.85 -4.77 -20.06
CA TYR A 254 3.42 -4.79 -18.71
C TYR A 254 4.21 -3.53 -18.33
N GLN A 255 4.03 -2.43 -19.06
CA GLN A 255 4.67 -1.15 -18.74
C GLN A 255 4.01 -0.55 -17.50
N LEU A 256 4.83 -0.03 -16.58
CA LEU A 256 4.36 0.52 -15.32
C LEU A 256 3.87 1.97 -15.48
N GLY A 257 2.75 2.31 -14.82
CA GLY A 257 2.17 3.65 -14.82
C GLY A 257 1.43 3.97 -13.52
N PHE A 258 1.00 5.23 -13.40
CA PHE A 258 0.26 5.75 -12.24
C PHE A 258 -1.02 6.46 -12.69
N SER A 259 -2.15 6.16 -12.02
CA SER A 259 -3.46 6.74 -12.38
C SER A 259 -3.59 8.24 -12.04
N LYS A 260 -2.72 8.77 -11.18
CA LYS A 260 -2.66 10.20 -10.81
C LYS A 260 -1.24 10.71 -10.98
N MET A 261 -1.03 11.65 -11.90
CA MET A 261 0.21 12.43 -11.92
C MET A 261 0.31 13.27 -10.65
N PRO A 262 1.45 13.30 -9.93
CA PRO A 262 1.66 14.29 -8.88
C PRO A 262 1.95 15.66 -9.52
N ASP A 263 1.12 16.64 -9.17
CA ASP A 263 1.36 18.09 -9.16
C ASP A 263 2.15 18.70 -10.34
N ARG A 264 1.41 19.14 -11.37
CA ARG A 264 1.63 20.47 -11.95
C ARG A 264 0.54 21.41 -11.41
N PRO A 265 0.89 22.55 -10.78
CA PRO A 265 -0.07 23.63 -10.61
C PRO A 265 -0.27 24.27 -11.99
N GLY A 266 -1.36 23.94 -12.69
CA GLY A 266 -1.77 24.75 -13.86
C GLY A 266 -2.47 24.08 -15.04
N GLU A 267 -2.66 22.77 -15.12
CA GLU A 267 -3.39 22.16 -16.25
C GLU A 267 -4.52 21.27 -15.75
N LEU A 268 -5.60 21.93 -15.35
CA LEU A 268 -6.89 21.30 -15.13
C LEU A 268 -7.60 21.19 -16.49
N GLU A 269 -7.13 20.33 -17.38
CA GLU A 269 -8.01 19.83 -18.45
C GLU A 269 -8.94 18.78 -17.84
N LYS A 270 -10.01 19.29 -17.23
CA LYS A 270 -11.23 18.50 -17.00
C LYS A 270 -11.76 18.10 -18.39
N ASP A 271 -12.18 16.84 -18.50
CA ASP A 271 -13.02 16.28 -19.57
C ASP A 271 -12.35 15.78 -20.86
N SER A 272 -11.19 15.12 -20.75
CA SER A 272 -10.71 14.21 -21.82
C SER A 272 -10.61 12.78 -21.31
N ILE A 273 -11.14 11.80 -22.06
CA ILE A 273 -10.97 10.36 -21.79
C ILE A 273 -9.49 9.96 -21.64
N ALA A 274 -8.58 10.76 -22.22
CA ALA A 274 -7.13 10.66 -22.04
C ALA A 274 -6.64 10.88 -20.60
N SER A 275 -7.36 11.62 -19.74
CA SER A 275 -7.00 11.79 -18.32
C SER A 275 -7.38 10.60 -17.44
N LEU A 276 -8.24 9.69 -17.95
CA LEU A 276 -8.62 8.44 -17.29
C LEU A 276 -7.62 7.31 -17.55
N VAL A 277 -6.79 7.41 -18.59
CA VAL A 277 -5.78 6.40 -18.90
C VAL A 277 -4.47 6.78 -18.20
N PRO A 278 -3.97 5.95 -17.27
CA PRO A 278 -2.69 6.19 -16.64
C PRO A 278 -1.61 6.35 -17.72
N PRO A 279 -0.78 7.40 -17.69
CA PRO A 279 0.41 7.39 -18.52
C PRO A 279 1.27 6.20 -18.06
N PHE A 280 1.70 5.35 -19.01
CA PHE A 280 2.62 4.24 -18.79
C PHE A 280 4.04 4.56 -19.29
N SER A 281 5.05 4.29 -18.46
CA SER A 281 6.44 4.54 -18.82
C SER A 281 6.94 3.53 -19.85
N PRO A 282 7.60 3.99 -20.93
CA PRO A 282 8.17 3.07 -21.91
C PRO A 282 9.44 2.36 -21.39
N TYR A 283 10.02 2.82 -20.28
CA TYR A 283 11.33 2.38 -19.80
C TYR A 283 11.28 1.26 -18.76
N ILE A 284 10.16 1.11 -18.04
CA ILE A 284 10.03 0.15 -16.93
C ILE A 284 8.91 -0.84 -17.21
N VAL A 285 9.27 -2.11 -17.25
CA VAL A 285 8.37 -3.23 -17.50
C VAL A 285 8.33 -4.14 -16.27
N VAL A 286 7.12 -4.53 -15.87
CA VAL A 286 6.90 -5.44 -14.75
C VAL A 286 7.20 -6.88 -15.19
N ASP A 287 8.16 -7.51 -14.52
CA ASP A 287 8.56 -8.89 -14.78
C ASP A 287 8.98 -9.58 -13.48
N HIS A 288 8.18 -10.57 -13.05
CA HIS A 288 8.39 -11.28 -11.79
C HIS A 288 9.48 -12.35 -11.87
N LYS A 289 9.99 -12.69 -13.06
CA LYS A 289 11.10 -13.64 -13.22
C LYS A 289 12.36 -13.25 -12.44
N HIS A 290 12.59 -11.94 -12.34
CA HIS A 290 13.76 -11.35 -11.71
C HIS A 290 13.60 -11.17 -10.19
N GLY A 291 12.43 -11.55 -9.62
CA GLY A 291 12.18 -11.54 -8.18
C GLY A 291 12.44 -12.89 -7.51
N GLN A 292 12.48 -12.91 -6.18
CA GLN A 292 12.47 -14.16 -5.41
C GLN A 292 11.13 -14.88 -5.64
N ARG A 293 11.16 -16.18 -5.96
CA ARG A 293 9.96 -17.03 -6.04
C ARG A 293 9.52 -17.44 -4.63
N LEU A 294 8.21 -17.48 -4.36
CA LEU A 294 7.69 -17.87 -3.05
C LEU A 294 7.59 -19.40 -3.01
N HIS A 295 8.59 -20.07 -2.45
CA HIS A 295 8.55 -21.53 -2.32
C HIS A 295 7.63 -21.97 -1.17
N LEU A 296 6.49 -22.58 -1.51
CA LEU A 296 5.71 -23.40 -0.58
C LEU A 296 6.36 -24.80 -0.51
N THR A 297 7.04 -25.13 0.60
CA THR A 297 7.58 -26.47 0.83
C THR A 297 6.43 -27.46 1.08
N ARG A 298 6.21 -28.38 0.14
CA ARG A 298 5.40 -29.59 0.32
C ARG A 298 6.25 -30.66 1.00
N GLN A 299 5.91 -31.11 2.20
CA GLN A 299 6.46 -32.33 2.76
C GLN A 299 5.51 -33.49 2.42
N LYS A 300 5.99 -34.49 1.68
CA LYS A 300 5.33 -35.79 1.54
C LYS A 300 5.85 -36.65 2.68
N ASP A 301 5.03 -36.96 3.67
CA ASP A 301 5.33 -38.07 4.57
C ASP A 301 4.94 -39.38 3.88
N SER A 302 5.94 -40.23 3.68
CA SER A 302 5.79 -41.61 3.28
C SER A 302 5.53 -42.46 4.53
N GLY A 303 4.29 -42.91 4.72
CA GLY A 303 3.90 -43.88 5.73
C GLY A 303 2.48 -44.38 5.44
N GLU A 304 2.32 -45.71 5.40
CA GLU A 304 1.13 -46.40 4.90
C GLU A 304 -0.10 -46.23 5.81
N GLY A 305 -1.26 -46.01 5.17
CA GLY A 305 -2.56 -46.52 5.61
C GLY A 305 -3.19 -45.93 6.88
N GLU A 306 -3.89 -44.80 6.75
CA GLU A 306 -5.25 -44.53 7.24
C GLU A 306 -5.65 -43.11 6.80
N GLU A 307 -6.92 -42.87 6.49
CA GLU A 307 -7.45 -41.57 6.06
C GLU A 307 -7.41 -40.56 7.22
N GLU A 308 -6.24 -39.96 7.48
CA GLU A 308 -6.09 -38.82 8.39
C GLU A 308 -5.88 -37.52 7.58
N GLU A 309 -6.53 -36.45 8.05
CA GLU A 309 -6.55 -35.14 7.43
C GLU A 309 -5.12 -34.65 7.14
N GLU A 310 -4.82 -34.29 5.87
CA GLU A 310 -3.58 -33.59 5.49
C GLU A 310 -3.54 -32.21 6.18
N GLU A 311 -3.07 -32.19 7.43
CA GLU A 311 -2.74 -30.97 8.15
C GLU A 311 -1.45 -30.41 7.55
N ILE A 312 -1.58 -29.38 6.71
CA ILE A 312 -0.45 -28.49 6.40
C ILE A 312 -0.17 -27.68 7.67
N MET A 313 0.53 -28.29 8.62
CA MET A 313 1.14 -27.58 9.73
C MET A 313 2.25 -26.70 9.16
N PHE A 314 2.22 -25.42 9.52
CA PHE A 314 3.36 -24.53 9.36
C PHE A 314 4.53 -25.18 10.08
N GLY A 315 5.50 -25.71 9.33
CA GLY A 315 6.72 -26.23 9.91
C GLY A 315 7.26 -25.21 10.91
N LYS A 316 7.38 -25.62 12.17
CA LYS A 316 8.16 -24.91 13.18
C LYS A 316 9.62 -24.89 12.70
N ALA A 317 9.93 -23.91 11.86
CA ALA A 317 11.28 -23.60 11.40
C ALA A 317 11.31 -22.13 11.00
N ASP A 318 11.56 -21.25 11.97
CA ASP A 318 12.49 -20.11 11.89
C ASP A 318 12.74 -19.40 10.54
N LEU A 319 11.72 -19.19 9.71
CA LEU A 319 11.79 -18.36 8.51
C LEU A 319 10.62 -17.35 8.42
N LEU A 320 10.32 -16.73 9.57
CA LEU A 320 9.93 -15.31 9.60
C LEU A 320 11.15 -14.38 9.55
N VAL A 321 12.34 -14.94 9.35
CA VAL A 321 13.54 -14.20 8.97
C VAL A 321 13.38 -13.80 7.51
N LEU A 322 12.73 -12.65 7.31
CA LEU A 322 13.09 -11.78 6.20
C LEU A 322 14.63 -11.78 6.16
N PRO A 323 15.27 -12.13 5.02
CA PRO A 323 16.72 -12.34 4.98
C PRO A 323 17.45 -11.16 5.60
N MET A 324 18.55 -11.40 6.32
CA MET A 324 19.38 -10.32 6.90
C MET A 324 19.56 -9.19 5.88
N CYS A 325 19.43 -7.94 6.32
CA CYS A 325 19.92 -6.78 5.58
C CYS A 325 21.40 -7.01 5.26
N THR A 326 21.66 -7.68 4.16
CA THR A 326 22.92 -7.53 3.46
C THR A 326 22.69 -6.33 2.58
N SER A 327 23.53 -5.32 2.76
CA SER A 327 23.66 -4.11 1.95
C SER A 327 24.08 -4.42 0.51
N ALA A 328 23.44 -5.40 -0.12
CA ALA A 328 23.80 -5.98 -1.39
C ALA A 328 22.56 -6.29 -2.23
N VAL A 329 21.74 -5.28 -2.49
CA VAL A 329 21.26 -5.09 -3.87
C VAL A 329 22.42 -4.47 -4.65
N ARG A 330 23.53 -5.20 -4.77
CA ARG A 330 24.48 -4.95 -5.85
C ARG A 330 23.81 -5.50 -7.08
N THR A 331 23.10 -4.63 -7.80
CA THR A 331 22.85 -4.85 -9.22
C THR A 331 24.17 -5.27 -9.85
N GLY A 332 24.17 -6.42 -10.52
CA GLY A 332 25.37 -7.01 -11.09
C GLY A 332 25.97 -6.11 -12.16
N TYR A 333 26.85 -5.19 -11.77
CA TYR A 333 27.89 -4.67 -12.65
C TYR A 333 28.92 -5.78 -12.84
N ARG A 334 28.67 -6.66 -13.81
CA ARG A 334 29.74 -7.49 -14.37
C ARG A 334 30.59 -6.54 -15.21
N ARG A 335 31.77 -6.17 -14.71
CA ARG A 335 32.85 -5.65 -15.55
C ARG A 335 33.17 -6.76 -16.55
N GLU A 336 32.81 -6.54 -17.81
CA GLU A 336 33.35 -7.36 -18.90
C GLU A 336 34.82 -6.97 -19.07
N ASP A 337 35.68 -7.94 -18.82
CA ASP A 337 37.09 -7.86 -19.18
C ASP A 337 37.17 -7.68 -20.71
N LYS A 338 37.88 -6.64 -21.13
CA LYS A 338 38.16 -6.36 -22.54
C LYS A 338 39.08 -7.44 -23.09
N GLU A 339 38.54 -8.47 -23.72
CA GLU A 339 39.28 -9.24 -24.71
C GLU A 339 39.25 -8.51 -26.06
N TYR A 340 40.45 -8.17 -26.53
CA TYR A 340 40.73 -7.62 -27.85
C TYR A 340 40.31 -8.64 -28.92
N VAL A 341 39.22 -8.40 -29.63
CA VAL A 341 38.91 -9.07 -30.89
C VAL A 341 38.81 -8.00 -31.97
N GLN A 342 39.62 -8.20 -33.02
CA GLN A 342 39.84 -7.27 -34.12
C GLN A 342 38.54 -6.93 -34.85
N ALA A 343 38.42 -5.64 -35.16
CA ALA A 343 37.36 -5.05 -35.96
C ALA A 343 37.34 -5.61 -37.38
N THR A 344 36.15 -6.00 -37.84
CA THR A 344 35.77 -5.94 -39.25
C THR A 344 34.49 -5.12 -39.33
N GLU A 345 34.61 -3.99 -40.01
CA GLU A 345 33.57 -2.99 -40.26
C GLU A 345 32.48 -3.58 -41.17
N GLU A 346 31.26 -3.69 -40.66
CA GLU A 346 30.05 -3.64 -41.49
C GLU A 346 29.02 -2.74 -40.80
N GLU A 347 28.91 -1.53 -41.33
CA GLU A 347 27.92 -0.53 -40.95
C GLU A 347 26.52 -0.98 -41.40
N THR A 348 25.67 -1.38 -40.45
CA THR A 348 24.22 -1.43 -40.67
C THR A 348 23.47 -0.84 -39.48
N SER A 349 23.01 0.40 -39.67
CA SER A 349 21.84 1.05 -39.00
C SER A 349 21.55 0.64 -37.55
N ALA A 350 22.18 1.33 -36.59
CA ALA A 350 21.82 1.25 -35.18
C ALA A 350 20.47 1.95 -34.92
N GLU A 351 19.37 1.18 -34.96
CA GLU A 351 18.15 1.54 -34.24
C GLU A 351 18.53 1.74 -32.76
N HIS A 352 18.26 2.93 -32.20
CA HIS A 352 18.47 3.21 -30.79
C HIS A 352 17.57 2.30 -29.95
N LYS A 353 18.10 1.16 -29.52
CA LYS A 353 17.40 0.20 -28.66
C LYS A 353 17.16 0.86 -27.31
N VAL A 354 15.91 1.27 -27.05
CA VAL A 354 15.50 1.81 -25.74
C VAL A 354 15.84 0.75 -24.68
N GLU A 355 16.70 1.09 -23.73
CA GLU A 355 17.10 0.18 -22.66
C GLU A 355 15.91 -0.01 -21.70
N ILE A 356 15.22 -1.14 -21.82
CA ILE A 356 14.08 -1.51 -20.99
C ILE A 356 14.61 -2.10 -19.69
N THR A 357 14.15 -1.57 -18.55
CA THR A 357 14.50 -2.11 -17.24
C THR A 357 13.33 -2.88 -16.64
N HIS A 358 13.64 -4.02 -16.04
CA HIS A 358 12.65 -4.92 -15.44
C HIS A 358 12.47 -4.62 -13.95
N LEU A 359 11.23 -4.59 -13.49
CA LEU A 359 10.86 -4.44 -12.08
C LEU A 359 10.03 -5.65 -11.63
N SER A 360 10.48 -6.36 -10.59
CA SER A 360 9.66 -7.38 -9.92
C SER A 360 8.87 -6.74 -8.77
N LEU A 361 7.60 -7.12 -8.65
CA LEU A 361 6.74 -6.71 -7.53
C LEU A 361 6.54 -7.82 -6.50
N THR A 362 7.21 -8.97 -6.65
CA THR A 362 6.99 -10.14 -5.79
C THR A 362 7.25 -9.83 -4.31
N GLN A 363 8.33 -9.10 -4.01
CA GLN A 363 8.65 -8.67 -2.64
C GLN A 363 7.57 -7.74 -2.08
N SER A 364 7.11 -6.75 -2.87
CA SER A 364 6.01 -5.87 -2.42
C SER A 364 4.70 -6.61 -2.20
N ALA A 365 4.38 -7.60 -3.03
CA ALA A 365 3.22 -8.46 -2.83
C ALA A 365 3.37 -9.26 -1.53
N MET A 366 4.54 -9.86 -1.27
CA MET A 366 4.81 -10.57 -0.03
C MET A 366 4.64 -9.68 1.21
N ILE A 367 5.13 -8.44 1.15
CA ILE A 367 4.97 -7.47 2.24
C ILE A 367 3.49 -7.15 2.48
N VAL A 368 2.70 -6.95 1.43
CA VAL A 368 1.24 -6.75 1.57
C VAL A 368 0.59 -7.95 2.27
N ILE A 369 1.00 -9.17 1.93
CA ILE A 369 0.48 -10.40 2.54
C ILE A 369 0.88 -10.49 4.02
N VAL A 370 2.13 -10.18 4.35
CA VAL A 370 2.62 -10.14 5.74
C VAL A 370 1.91 -9.04 6.53
N ALA A 371 1.70 -7.87 5.92
CA ALA A 371 0.98 -6.76 6.53
C ALA A 371 -0.44 -7.15 6.92
N MET A 372 -1.17 -7.86 6.05
CA MET A 372 -2.52 -8.33 6.39
C MET A 372 -2.57 -9.23 7.64
N LYS A 373 -1.50 -9.97 7.94
CA LYS A 373 -1.42 -10.83 9.14
C LYS A 373 -0.91 -10.11 10.38
N LYS A 374 0.08 -9.22 10.22
CA LYS A 374 0.82 -8.62 11.34
C LYS A 374 0.39 -7.20 11.70
N GLU A 375 -0.29 -6.48 10.80
CA GLU A 375 -0.67 -5.08 11.02
C GLU A 375 -1.66 -4.96 12.20
N LYS A 376 -1.40 -3.98 13.07
CA LYS A 376 -2.19 -3.71 14.27
C LYS A 376 -2.98 -2.40 14.18
N ASP A 377 -2.59 -1.50 13.28
CA ASP A 377 -3.36 -0.29 13.00
C ASP A 377 -4.52 -0.59 12.03
N TRP A 378 -5.75 -0.42 12.51
CA TRP A 378 -6.94 -0.64 11.71
C TRP A 378 -7.01 0.27 10.48
N GLU A 379 -6.54 1.52 10.56
CA GLU A 379 -6.62 2.45 9.44
C GLU A 379 -5.72 2.01 8.27
N VAL A 380 -4.53 1.50 8.59
CA VAL A 380 -3.61 0.92 7.61
C VAL A 380 -4.18 -0.37 7.03
N LEU A 381 -4.67 -1.26 7.89
CA LEU A 381 -5.23 -2.55 7.46
C LEU A 381 -6.50 -2.38 6.61
N ARG A 382 -7.39 -1.46 6.97
CA ARG A 382 -8.58 -1.10 6.19
C ARG A 382 -8.18 -0.63 4.80
N MET A 383 -7.23 0.29 4.70
CA MET A 383 -6.74 0.78 3.41
C MET A 383 -6.21 -0.36 2.55
N ILE A 384 -5.45 -1.30 3.13
CA ILE A 384 -4.97 -2.49 2.42
C ILE A 384 -6.14 -3.34 1.92
N LEU A 385 -7.09 -3.71 2.79
CA LEU A 385 -8.22 -4.58 2.45
C LEU A 385 -9.16 -3.97 1.39
N GLU A 386 -9.36 -2.64 1.41
CA GLU A 386 -10.22 -1.96 0.43
C GLU A 386 -9.54 -1.78 -0.93
N ARG A 387 -8.22 -1.58 -0.96
CA ARG A 387 -7.47 -1.25 -2.19
C ARG A 387 -6.98 -2.47 -2.94
N VAL A 388 -6.64 -3.56 -2.25
CA VAL A 388 -6.15 -4.78 -2.88
C VAL A 388 -7.12 -5.36 -3.93
N PRO A 389 -8.45 -5.42 -3.72
CA PRO A 389 -9.40 -5.83 -4.78
C PRO A 389 -9.26 -5.02 -6.07
N GLN A 390 -8.99 -3.71 -5.96
CA GLN A 390 -8.82 -2.82 -7.12
C GLN A 390 -7.50 -3.09 -7.85
N VAL A 391 -6.44 -3.44 -7.12
CA VAL A 391 -5.14 -3.82 -7.70
C VAL A 391 -5.25 -5.17 -8.40
N LEU A 392 -5.96 -6.13 -7.80
CA LEU A 392 -6.21 -7.46 -8.37
C LEU A 392 -7.01 -7.42 -9.68
N GLN A 393 -7.72 -6.35 -10.00
CA GLN A 393 -8.35 -6.21 -11.32
C GLN A 393 -7.31 -6.05 -12.45
N ASN A 394 -6.12 -5.50 -12.16
CA ASN A 394 -5.05 -5.34 -13.14
C ASN A 394 -4.17 -6.60 -13.21
N LYS A 395 -4.66 -7.62 -13.92
CA LYS A 395 -3.95 -8.92 -14.07
C LYS A 395 -2.51 -8.78 -14.60
N ALA A 396 -2.24 -7.79 -15.45
CA ALA A 396 -0.91 -7.54 -16.00
C ALA A 396 0.12 -7.21 -14.90
N LEU A 397 -0.28 -6.47 -13.85
CA LEU A 397 0.59 -6.14 -12.73
C LEU A 397 0.89 -7.37 -11.84
N ILE A 398 -0.14 -8.19 -11.59
CA ILE A 398 -0.06 -9.31 -10.65
C ILE A 398 0.62 -10.53 -11.27
N LEU A 399 0.22 -10.92 -12.49
CA LEU A 399 0.73 -12.12 -13.16
C LEU A 399 1.99 -11.86 -13.98
N SER A 400 2.27 -10.61 -14.37
CA SER A 400 3.38 -10.27 -15.29
C SER A 400 3.48 -11.23 -16.50
N ARG A 401 4.68 -11.44 -17.02
CA ARG A 401 5.00 -12.49 -18.00
C ARG A 401 5.15 -13.87 -17.34
N ASP A 402 5.62 -13.91 -16.09
CA ASP A 402 5.81 -15.11 -15.28
C ASP A 402 4.90 -15.07 -14.04
N ALA A 403 4.14 -16.15 -13.81
CA ALA A 403 3.13 -16.22 -12.76
C ALA A 403 3.71 -15.94 -11.36
N ASN A 404 2.92 -15.24 -10.54
CA ASN A 404 3.20 -15.00 -9.12
C ASN A 404 2.45 -16.05 -8.27
N ASP A 405 2.93 -16.35 -7.06
CA ASP A 405 2.38 -17.41 -6.22
C ASP A 405 1.08 -16.96 -5.51
N ILE A 406 -0.01 -16.98 -6.25
CA ILE A 406 -1.36 -16.60 -5.79
C ILE A 406 -1.84 -17.53 -4.66
N ASP A 407 -1.36 -18.76 -4.63
CA ASP A 407 -1.67 -19.74 -3.59
C ASP A 407 -1.31 -19.26 -2.19
N TYR A 408 -0.14 -18.63 -2.02
CA TYR A 408 0.28 -18.08 -0.72
C TYR A 408 -0.63 -16.94 -0.26
N PHE A 409 -1.11 -16.14 -1.21
CA PHE A 409 -2.06 -15.08 -0.93
C PHE A 409 -3.44 -15.61 -0.55
N ALA A 410 -3.94 -16.62 -1.28
CA ALA A 410 -5.18 -17.31 -0.97
C ALA A 410 -5.13 -17.96 0.43
N ALA A 411 -4.04 -18.66 0.76
CA ALA A 411 -3.83 -19.27 2.07
C ALA A 411 -3.87 -18.23 3.20
N THR A 412 -3.23 -17.08 2.99
CA THR A 412 -3.21 -15.99 3.98
C THR A 412 -4.59 -15.39 4.20
N LEU A 413 -5.35 -15.10 3.14
CA LEU A 413 -6.72 -14.58 3.28
C LEU A 413 -7.64 -15.60 3.98
N CYS A 414 -7.50 -16.88 3.67
CA CYS A 414 -8.23 -17.94 4.36
C CYS A 414 -7.89 -17.95 5.86
N SER A 415 -6.60 -17.84 6.24
CA SER A 415 -6.19 -17.78 7.64
C SER A 415 -6.77 -16.58 8.40
N LEU A 416 -6.95 -15.42 7.76
CA LEU A 416 -7.58 -14.24 8.41
C LEU A 416 -9.03 -14.52 8.84
N ILE A 417 -9.70 -15.46 8.18
CA ILE A 417 -11.09 -15.82 8.47
C ILE A 417 -11.15 -16.99 9.46
N THR A 418 -10.37 -18.04 9.21
CA THR A 418 -10.45 -19.32 9.92
C THR A 418 -9.65 -19.34 11.22
N GLU A 419 -8.49 -18.68 11.25
CA GLU A 419 -7.55 -18.78 12.36
C GLU A 419 -8.00 -17.88 13.53
N LYS A 420 -8.22 -18.48 14.70
CA LYS A 420 -8.59 -17.73 15.92
C LYS A 420 -7.36 -17.21 16.68
N SER A 421 -6.18 -17.79 16.44
CA SER A 421 -4.90 -17.44 17.06
C SER A 421 -4.46 -15.98 16.80
N LEU A 422 -4.87 -15.41 15.67
CA LEU A 422 -4.48 -14.07 15.25
C LEU A 422 -5.08 -12.96 16.13
N GLY A 423 -6.09 -13.27 16.95
CA GLY A 423 -6.73 -12.30 17.85
C GLY A 423 -7.34 -11.11 17.11
N LEU A 424 -7.77 -11.29 15.87
CA LEU A 424 -8.43 -10.26 15.06
C LEU A 424 -9.96 -10.35 15.25
N PRO A 425 -10.67 -9.22 15.47
CA PRO A 425 -10.19 -7.84 15.47
C PRO A 425 -9.72 -7.29 16.84
N GLU A 426 -9.76 -8.07 17.92
CA GLU A 426 -9.54 -7.60 19.31
C GLU A 426 -8.13 -7.02 19.55
N SER A 427 -7.12 -7.44 18.79
CA SER A 427 -5.76 -6.94 18.89
C SER A 427 -5.48 -5.65 18.11
N LEU A 428 -6.48 -5.12 17.39
CA LEU A 428 -6.34 -3.91 16.58
C LEU A 428 -6.56 -2.65 17.41
N HIS A 429 -5.82 -1.58 17.09
CA HIS A 429 -6.07 -0.24 17.60
C HIS A 429 -6.65 0.65 16.49
N ASN A 430 -7.16 1.84 16.87
CA ASN A 430 -7.87 2.77 15.97
C ASN A 430 -9.13 2.20 15.31
N THR A 431 -9.76 1.20 15.95
CA THR A 431 -11.00 0.60 15.44
C THR A 431 -12.23 1.47 15.72
N PRO A 432 -13.28 1.40 14.87
CA PRO A 432 -14.58 2.00 15.15
C PRO A 432 -15.18 1.53 16.48
N THR A 433 -16.09 2.31 17.06
CA THR A 433 -16.80 1.88 18.29
C THR A 433 -17.63 0.63 18.01
N LYS A 434 -17.54 -0.37 18.91
CA LYS A 434 -18.25 -1.66 18.80
C LYS A 434 -17.89 -2.48 17.55
N PHE A 435 -16.63 -2.45 17.12
CA PHE A 435 -16.17 -3.22 15.96
C PHE A 435 -16.18 -4.74 16.21
N THR A 436 -16.99 -5.48 15.45
CA THR A 436 -17.17 -6.93 15.63
C THR A 436 -16.36 -7.74 14.61
N ARG A 437 -16.18 -9.05 14.89
CA ARG A 437 -15.56 -9.99 13.94
C ARG A 437 -16.29 -10.05 12.59
N SER A 438 -17.62 -9.92 12.60
CA SER A 438 -18.41 -9.91 11.35
C SER A 438 -18.13 -8.64 10.54
N ASP A 439 -17.93 -7.50 11.20
CA ASP A 439 -17.59 -6.25 10.53
C ASP A 439 -16.20 -6.34 9.90
N PHE A 440 -15.22 -6.87 10.63
CA PHE A 440 -13.88 -7.14 10.08
C PHE A 440 -13.92 -8.06 8.85
N GLN A 441 -14.62 -9.19 8.96
CA GLN A 441 -14.74 -10.15 7.86
C GLN A 441 -15.39 -9.53 6.60
N SER A 442 -16.27 -8.53 6.76
CA SER A 442 -16.88 -7.83 5.62
C SER A 442 -15.88 -7.11 4.72
N TYR A 443 -14.70 -6.74 5.23
CA TYR A 443 -13.60 -6.17 4.44
C TYR A 443 -12.71 -7.24 3.79
N VAL A 444 -12.65 -8.45 4.37
CA VAL A 444 -11.82 -9.55 3.84
C VAL A 444 -12.51 -10.25 2.66
N PHE A 445 -13.84 -10.42 2.72
CA PHE A 445 -14.59 -11.14 1.68
C PHE A 445 -14.49 -10.53 0.26
N PRO A 446 -14.49 -9.20 0.05
CA PRO A 446 -14.22 -8.59 -1.26
C PRO A 446 -12.85 -8.99 -1.86
N VAL A 447 -11.83 -9.11 -1.01
CA VAL A 447 -10.50 -9.56 -1.44
C VAL A 447 -10.55 -11.02 -1.86
N LEU A 448 -11.19 -11.87 -1.05
CA LEU A 448 -11.35 -13.29 -1.34
C LEU A 448 -12.17 -13.53 -2.62
N ALA A 449 -13.25 -12.77 -2.82
CA ALA A 449 -14.07 -12.84 -4.03
C ALA A 449 -13.27 -12.47 -5.29
N SER A 450 -12.36 -11.50 -5.19
CA SER A 450 -11.49 -11.09 -6.31
C SER A 450 -10.54 -12.20 -6.76
N LEU A 451 -10.16 -13.11 -5.85
CA LEU A 451 -9.31 -14.27 -6.17
C LEU A 451 -9.99 -15.30 -7.06
N ALA A 452 -11.33 -15.36 -7.10
CA ALA A 452 -12.04 -16.27 -7.99
C ALA A 452 -11.65 -16.03 -9.47
N SER A 453 -11.31 -14.78 -9.84
CA SER A 453 -10.84 -14.43 -11.19
C SER A 453 -9.44 -14.99 -11.55
N TYR A 454 -8.72 -15.52 -10.57
CA TYR A 454 -7.38 -16.11 -10.69
C TYR A 454 -7.38 -17.65 -10.60
N HIS A 455 -8.55 -18.30 -10.71
CA HIS A 455 -8.72 -19.75 -10.59
C HIS A 455 -7.72 -20.60 -11.40
N MET A 456 -7.34 -20.17 -12.61
CA MET A 456 -6.37 -20.88 -13.47
C MET A 456 -4.95 -20.94 -12.90
N HIS A 457 -4.60 -20.03 -11.99
CA HIS A 457 -3.28 -19.91 -11.37
C HIS A 457 -3.29 -20.37 -9.91
N MET A 458 -4.35 -21.06 -9.49
CA MET A 458 -4.54 -21.51 -8.11
C MET A 458 -4.70 -23.02 -8.07
N ASP A 459 -3.96 -23.68 -7.19
CA ASP A 459 -4.03 -25.12 -7.03
C ASP A 459 -5.41 -25.57 -6.47
N PRO A 460 -5.93 -26.75 -6.86
CA PRO A 460 -7.26 -27.21 -6.45
C PRO A 460 -7.51 -27.24 -4.93
N ILE A 461 -6.46 -27.49 -4.14
CA ILE A 461 -6.52 -27.48 -2.67
C ILE A 461 -6.85 -26.08 -2.16
N PHE A 462 -6.21 -25.04 -2.71
CA PHE A 462 -6.48 -23.65 -2.33
C PHE A 462 -7.81 -23.16 -2.88
N GLN A 463 -8.23 -23.61 -4.08
CA GLN A 463 -9.59 -23.34 -4.58
C GLN A 463 -10.66 -23.85 -3.60
N GLN A 464 -10.51 -25.07 -3.08
CA GLN A 464 -11.43 -25.62 -2.07
C GLN A 464 -11.41 -24.81 -0.77
N LYS A 465 -10.23 -24.38 -0.29
CA LYS A 465 -10.12 -23.51 0.89
C LYS A 465 -10.85 -22.17 0.69
N VAL A 466 -10.66 -21.54 -0.47
CA VAL A 466 -11.34 -20.28 -0.83
C VAL A 466 -12.86 -20.47 -0.86
N ILE A 467 -13.36 -21.55 -1.49
CA ILE A 467 -14.79 -21.87 -1.53
C ILE A 467 -15.34 -22.07 -0.11
N LYS A 468 -14.64 -22.83 0.75
CA LYS A 468 -15.05 -23.05 2.15
C LYS A 468 -15.07 -21.76 2.96
N CYS A 469 -14.12 -20.86 2.76
CA CYS A 469 -14.14 -19.54 3.41
C CYS A 469 -15.31 -18.68 2.91
N LEU A 470 -15.59 -18.66 1.60
CA LEU A 470 -16.75 -17.96 1.05
C LEU A 470 -18.06 -18.52 1.59
N GLU A 471 -18.17 -19.84 1.72
CA GLU A 471 -19.31 -20.53 2.33
C GLU A 471 -19.58 -20.06 3.76
N MET A 472 -18.54 -19.91 4.59
CA MET A 472 -18.70 -19.34 5.95
C MET A 472 -19.25 -17.91 5.93
N GLY A 473 -18.90 -17.12 4.90
CA GLY A 473 -19.35 -15.74 4.73
C GLY A 473 -20.81 -15.60 4.30
N VAL A 474 -21.42 -16.65 3.76
CA VAL A 474 -22.80 -16.66 3.25
C VAL A 474 -23.83 -16.30 4.34
N VAL A 475 -23.58 -16.70 5.59
CA VAL A 475 -24.48 -16.42 6.73
C VAL A 475 -24.29 -14.99 7.28
N SER A 476 -23.22 -14.29 6.88
CA SER A 476 -22.97 -12.92 7.31
C SER A 476 -24.01 -11.95 6.74
N ARG A 477 -24.53 -11.05 7.58
CA ARG A 477 -25.51 -10.04 7.15
C ARG A 477 -24.95 -9.09 6.08
N CYS A 478 -23.70 -8.67 6.23
CA CYS A 478 -23.11 -7.61 5.38
C CYS A 478 -22.42 -8.18 4.14
N ALA A 479 -21.80 -9.36 4.26
CA ALA A 479 -21.02 -9.97 3.18
C ALA A 479 -21.73 -11.12 2.45
N GLY A 480 -22.88 -11.59 2.95
CA GLY A 480 -23.64 -12.71 2.39
C GLY A 480 -23.92 -12.59 0.89
N PRO A 481 -24.55 -11.50 0.41
CA PRO A 481 -24.82 -11.29 -1.03
C PRO A 481 -23.58 -11.43 -1.90
N LEU A 482 -22.47 -10.79 -1.48
CA LEU A 482 -21.19 -10.82 -2.19
C LEU A 482 -20.61 -12.23 -2.23
N CYS A 483 -20.65 -12.96 -1.11
CA CYS A 483 -20.15 -14.33 -1.02
C CYS A 483 -20.95 -15.27 -1.94
N VAL A 484 -22.27 -15.11 -2.01
CA VAL A 484 -23.13 -15.90 -2.91
C VAL A 484 -22.83 -15.58 -4.38
N SER A 485 -22.65 -14.31 -4.74
CA SER A 485 -22.23 -13.93 -6.10
C SER A 485 -20.85 -14.49 -6.44
N ALA A 486 -19.89 -14.46 -5.51
CA ALA A 486 -18.56 -15.05 -5.70
C ALA A 486 -18.63 -16.58 -5.85
N LEU A 487 -19.45 -17.25 -5.04
CA LEU A 487 -19.71 -18.68 -5.17
C LEU A 487 -20.36 -19.01 -6.53
N THR A 488 -21.22 -18.14 -7.07
CA THR A 488 -21.77 -18.30 -8.42
C THR A 488 -20.67 -18.30 -9.48
N LEU A 489 -19.66 -17.43 -9.34
CA LEU A 489 -18.48 -17.45 -10.21
C LEU A 489 -17.66 -18.73 -10.01
N CYS A 490 -17.45 -19.18 -8.77
CA CYS A 490 -16.76 -20.44 -8.48
C CYS A 490 -17.48 -21.67 -9.08
N VAL A 491 -18.82 -21.67 -9.11
CA VAL A 491 -19.61 -22.73 -9.78
C VAL A 491 -19.28 -22.82 -11.27
N LEU A 492 -19.04 -21.68 -11.92
CA LEU A 492 -18.74 -21.63 -13.36
C LEU A 492 -17.26 -21.95 -13.65
N GLU A 493 -16.34 -21.39 -12.87
CA GLU A 493 -14.89 -21.41 -13.15
C GLU A 493 -14.13 -22.54 -12.43
N MET A 494 -14.61 -22.99 -11.25
CA MET A 494 -13.95 -23.98 -10.38
C MET A 494 -14.83 -25.24 -10.20
N ARG A 495 -15.36 -25.78 -11.29
CA ARG A 495 -16.39 -26.85 -11.30
C ARG A 495 -16.04 -28.07 -10.45
N ASP A 496 -14.84 -28.62 -10.60
CA ASP A 496 -14.45 -29.87 -9.93
C ASP A 496 -14.28 -29.71 -8.41
N SER A 497 -13.73 -28.56 -7.99
CA SER A 497 -13.59 -28.19 -6.57
C SER A 497 -14.96 -27.91 -5.94
N MET A 498 -15.85 -27.22 -6.68
CA MET A 498 -17.18 -26.87 -6.21
C MET A 498 -18.10 -28.09 -6.02
N ILE A 499 -18.04 -29.09 -6.89
CA ILE A 499 -18.86 -30.31 -6.77
C ILE A 499 -18.65 -31.01 -5.42
N ARG A 500 -17.42 -31.00 -4.90
CA ARG A 500 -17.07 -31.65 -3.63
C ARG A 500 -17.66 -30.92 -2.42
N LEU A 501 -17.76 -29.59 -2.48
CA LEU A 501 -18.23 -28.72 -1.39
C LEU A 501 -19.70 -28.31 -1.52
N LEU A 502 -20.36 -28.72 -2.59
CA LEU A 502 -21.69 -28.26 -2.95
C LEU A 502 -22.75 -28.56 -1.89
N ARG A 503 -22.67 -29.73 -1.25
CA ARG A 503 -23.61 -30.11 -0.19
C ARG A 503 -23.58 -29.10 0.95
N ASP A 504 -22.38 -28.72 1.39
CA ASP A 504 -22.18 -27.82 2.52
C ASP A 504 -22.64 -26.40 2.16
N VAL A 505 -22.32 -25.93 0.96
CA VAL A 505 -22.81 -24.64 0.44
C VAL A 505 -24.34 -24.58 0.40
N MET A 506 -24.99 -25.64 -0.07
CA MET A 506 -26.46 -25.71 -0.09
C MET A 506 -27.08 -25.73 1.31
N LEU A 507 -26.45 -26.43 2.26
CA LEU A 507 -26.88 -26.43 3.65
C LEU A 507 -26.72 -25.04 4.29
N SER A 508 -25.64 -24.33 4.00
CA SER A 508 -25.39 -22.98 4.51
C SER A 508 -26.38 -21.95 3.92
N LEU A 509 -26.73 -22.09 2.63
CA LEU A 509 -27.79 -21.27 2.01
C LEU A 509 -29.18 -21.51 2.64
N SER A 510 -29.50 -22.73 3.05
CA SER A 510 -30.79 -23.05 3.66
C SER A 510 -31.05 -22.37 5.02
N LYS A 511 -29.97 -21.93 5.69
CA LYS A 511 -30.03 -21.24 6.98
C LYS A 511 -30.31 -19.74 6.84
N ILE A 512 -30.26 -19.21 5.62
CA ILE A 512 -30.41 -17.77 5.38
C ILE A 512 -31.89 -17.39 5.41
N THR A 513 -32.17 -16.28 6.10
CA THR A 513 -33.52 -15.70 6.06
C THR A 513 -33.77 -15.01 4.72
N ALA A 514 -34.96 -15.23 4.16
CA ALA A 514 -35.35 -14.60 2.91
C ALA A 514 -35.51 -13.08 3.09
N THR A 515 -34.51 -12.32 2.65
CA THR A 515 -34.49 -10.84 2.66
C THR A 515 -34.33 -10.30 1.25
N VAL A 516 -34.68 -9.03 1.03
CA VAL A 516 -34.60 -8.40 -0.30
C VAL A 516 -33.17 -8.38 -0.85
N GLN A 517 -32.18 -8.13 0.02
CA GLN A 517 -30.76 -8.08 -0.35
C GLN A 517 -30.21 -9.44 -0.82
N ASN A 518 -30.69 -10.53 -0.21
CA ASN A 518 -30.24 -11.89 -0.53
C ASN A 518 -31.02 -12.52 -1.70
N ALA A 519 -32.18 -11.96 -2.08
CA ALA A 519 -33.09 -12.57 -3.03
C ALA A 519 -32.48 -12.78 -4.41
N GLN A 520 -31.89 -11.73 -4.99
CA GLN A 520 -31.30 -11.84 -6.33
C GLN A 520 -30.08 -12.78 -6.37
N PRO A 521 -29.03 -12.61 -5.52
CA PRO A 521 -27.86 -13.48 -5.57
C PRO A 521 -28.18 -14.97 -5.35
N ILE A 522 -29.08 -15.29 -4.41
CA ILE A 522 -29.43 -16.68 -4.11
C ILE A 522 -30.21 -17.32 -5.26
N LEU A 523 -31.19 -16.62 -5.81
CA LEU A 523 -31.96 -17.15 -6.94
C LEU A 523 -31.10 -17.28 -8.20
N GLU A 524 -30.19 -16.35 -8.46
CA GLU A 524 -29.22 -16.45 -9.56
C GLU A 524 -28.26 -17.62 -9.36
N PHE A 525 -27.73 -17.81 -8.15
CA PHE A 525 -26.87 -18.95 -7.81
C PHE A 525 -27.56 -20.29 -8.08
N ILE A 526 -28.78 -20.45 -7.55
CA ILE A 526 -29.58 -21.67 -7.74
C ILE A 526 -29.98 -21.88 -9.21
N SER A 527 -30.27 -20.79 -9.93
CA SER A 527 -30.58 -20.84 -11.37
C SER A 527 -29.36 -21.27 -12.20
N THR A 528 -28.16 -20.80 -11.83
CA THR A 528 -26.91 -21.10 -12.55
C THR A 528 -26.61 -22.59 -12.58
N PHE A 529 -26.89 -23.32 -11.49
CA PHE A 529 -26.74 -24.78 -11.43
C PHE A 529 -27.56 -25.56 -12.47
N LEU A 530 -28.69 -25.02 -12.93
CA LEU A 530 -29.50 -25.68 -13.97
C LEU A 530 -28.71 -25.89 -15.27
N HIS A 531 -27.69 -25.07 -15.50
CA HIS A 531 -26.81 -25.12 -16.66
C HIS A 531 -25.65 -26.12 -16.50
N LEU A 532 -25.55 -26.82 -15.37
CA LEU A 532 -24.48 -27.78 -15.08
C LEU A 532 -25.03 -29.20 -14.87
N PRO A 533 -25.32 -29.96 -15.95
CA PRO A 533 -25.91 -31.30 -15.89
C PRO A 533 -25.16 -32.30 -15.02
N LYS A 534 -23.83 -32.25 -15.05
CA LYS A 534 -22.98 -33.15 -14.26
C LYS A 534 -23.14 -32.94 -12.75
N VAL A 535 -23.53 -31.73 -12.34
CA VAL A 535 -23.65 -31.33 -10.93
C VAL A 535 -24.96 -31.84 -10.33
N TYR A 536 -26.10 -31.60 -10.98
CA TYR A 536 -27.38 -32.13 -10.48
C TYR A 536 -27.59 -33.62 -10.80
N ALA A 537 -26.78 -34.22 -11.66
CA ALA A 537 -26.82 -35.66 -11.90
C ALA A 537 -26.51 -36.47 -10.62
N SER A 538 -25.69 -35.95 -9.71
CA SER A 538 -25.34 -36.61 -8.45
C SER A 538 -26.32 -36.33 -7.29
N PHE A 539 -27.34 -35.49 -7.50
CA PHE A 539 -28.24 -35.08 -6.43
C PHE A 539 -29.13 -36.22 -5.94
N VAL A 540 -29.25 -36.32 -4.61
CA VAL A 540 -30.26 -37.16 -3.96
C VAL A 540 -31.47 -36.31 -3.57
N SER A 541 -32.53 -36.97 -3.09
CA SER A 541 -33.82 -36.31 -2.81
C SER A 541 -33.69 -35.10 -1.86
N GLU A 542 -32.75 -35.15 -0.91
CA GLU A 542 -32.53 -34.08 0.08
C GLU A 542 -32.04 -32.77 -0.56
N GLN A 543 -31.14 -32.82 -1.55
CA GLN A 543 -30.64 -31.60 -2.20
C GLN A 543 -31.68 -30.95 -3.11
N TYR A 544 -32.53 -31.74 -3.78
CA TYR A 544 -33.67 -31.17 -4.51
C TYR A 544 -34.66 -30.50 -3.55
N MET A 545 -34.92 -31.13 -2.40
CA MET A 545 -35.80 -30.58 -1.38
C MET A 545 -35.27 -29.27 -0.80
N SER A 546 -33.96 -29.18 -0.53
CA SER A 546 -33.34 -27.95 -0.02
C SER A 546 -33.43 -26.81 -1.03
N ILE A 547 -33.28 -27.07 -2.33
CA ILE A 547 -33.48 -26.07 -3.39
C ILE A 547 -34.89 -25.48 -3.34
N PHE A 548 -35.93 -26.33 -3.27
CA PHE A 548 -37.30 -25.84 -3.18
C PHE A 548 -37.54 -25.07 -1.88
N ALA A 549 -37.02 -25.57 -0.76
CA ALA A 549 -37.14 -24.91 0.54
C ALA A 549 -36.48 -23.52 0.56
N ILE A 550 -35.36 -23.34 -0.14
CA ILE A 550 -34.68 -22.04 -0.28
C ILE A 550 -35.46 -21.09 -1.20
N ALA A 551 -36.01 -21.58 -2.32
CA ALA A 551 -36.66 -20.75 -3.32
C ALA A 551 -38.08 -20.29 -2.92
N ILE A 552 -38.86 -21.14 -2.25
CA ILE A 552 -40.27 -20.88 -1.90
C ILE A 552 -40.47 -19.58 -1.09
N PRO A 553 -39.67 -19.25 -0.06
CA PRO A 553 -39.82 -17.99 0.66
C PRO A 553 -39.79 -16.72 -0.20
N TYR A 554 -39.13 -16.77 -1.36
CA TYR A 554 -39.01 -15.64 -2.29
C TYR A 554 -40.21 -15.46 -3.22
N THR A 555 -41.20 -16.35 -3.18
CA THR A 555 -42.42 -16.24 -3.99
C THR A 555 -43.48 -15.30 -3.40
N ASN A 556 -43.22 -14.69 -2.24
CA ASN A 556 -44.16 -13.77 -1.58
C ASN A 556 -44.28 -12.43 -2.34
N PRO A 557 -45.42 -12.14 -3.01
CA PRO A 557 -45.59 -10.92 -3.82
C PRO A 557 -45.72 -9.64 -3.00
N PHE A 558 -45.99 -9.74 -1.70
CA PHE A 558 -46.11 -8.59 -0.80
C PHE A 558 -44.76 -8.19 -0.20
N LYS A 559 -43.79 -9.10 -0.19
CA LYS A 559 -42.45 -8.87 0.39
C LYS A 559 -41.40 -8.52 -0.67
N PHE A 560 -41.56 -9.01 -1.89
CA PHE A 560 -40.58 -8.87 -2.96
C PHE A 560 -41.20 -8.26 -4.21
N ASN A 561 -40.36 -7.67 -5.07
CA ASN A 561 -40.82 -7.11 -6.34
C ASN A 561 -41.23 -8.21 -7.33
N HIS A 562 -41.94 -7.81 -8.39
CA HIS A 562 -42.44 -8.74 -9.41
C HIS A 562 -41.32 -9.56 -10.08
N TYR A 563 -40.14 -8.97 -10.25
CA TYR A 563 -38.97 -9.65 -10.84
C TYR A 563 -38.50 -10.83 -9.97
N ILE A 564 -38.26 -10.60 -8.67
CA ILE A 564 -37.80 -11.64 -7.73
C ILE A 564 -38.83 -12.76 -7.64
N VAL A 565 -40.11 -12.42 -7.53
CA VAL A 565 -41.21 -13.39 -7.42
C VAL A 565 -41.30 -14.26 -8.67
N SER A 566 -41.24 -13.62 -9.85
CA SER A 566 -41.23 -14.33 -11.14
C SER A 566 -40.01 -15.26 -11.27
N LEU A 567 -38.82 -14.77 -10.88
CA LEU A 567 -37.59 -15.56 -10.89
C LEU A 567 -37.68 -16.74 -9.92
N ALA A 568 -38.26 -16.56 -8.73
CA ALA A 568 -38.46 -17.65 -7.76
C ALA A 568 -39.38 -18.74 -8.32
N TYR A 569 -40.51 -18.37 -8.93
CA TYR A 569 -41.39 -19.34 -9.60
C TYR A 569 -40.69 -20.03 -10.78
N HIS A 570 -39.91 -19.28 -11.57
CA HIS A 570 -39.12 -19.85 -12.65
C HIS A 570 -38.12 -20.89 -12.14
N VAL A 571 -37.35 -20.56 -11.09
CA VAL A 571 -36.39 -21.48 -10.45
C VAL A 571 -37.09 -22.75 -9.96
N ILE A 572 -38.21 -22.62 -9.25
CA ILE A 572 -39.00 -23.78 -8.78
C ILE A 572 -39.46 -24.65 -9.96
N ALA A 573 -40.01 -24.04 -11.01
CA ALA A 573 -40.49 -24.77 -12.18
C ALA A 573 -39.36 -25.53 -12.88
N MET A 574 -38.24 -24.86 -13.14
CA MET A 574 -37.10 -25.45 -13.84
C MET A 574 -36.47 -26.60 -13.05
N TRP A 575 -36.31 -26.44 -11.73
CA TRP A 575 -35.80 -27.52 -10.88
C TRP A 575 -36.77 -28.70 -10.76
N PHE A 576 -38.08 -28.45 -10.75
CA PHE A 576 -39.07 -29.52 -10.78
C PHE A 576 -39.02 -30.32 -12.08
N LEU A 577 -38.80 -29.65 -13.22
CA LEU A 577 -38.62 -30.31 -14.52
C LEU A 577 -37.34 -31.17 -14.55
N LYS A 578 -36.25 -30.70 -13.94
CA LYS A 578 -34.97 -31.41 -13.87
C LYS A 578 -34.93 -32.52 -12.81
N CYS A 579 -35.86 -32.50 -11.85
CA CYS A 579 -35.97 -33.54 -10.84
C CYS A 579 -36.29 -34.91 -11.45
N ARG A 580 -35.65 -35.96 -10.92
CA ARG A 580 -35.93 -37.36 -11.25
C ARG A 580 -37.39 -37.72 -10.96
N LEU A 581 -38.01 -38.53 -11.83
CA LEU A 581 -39.43 -38.91 -11.75
C LEU A 581 -39.87 -39.49 -10.40
N PRO A 582 -39.10 -40.37 -9.72
CA PRO A 582 -39.55 -41.01 -8.48
C PRO A 582 -39.86 -40.03 -7.34
N PHE A 583 -39.18 -38.88 -7.29
CA PHE A 583 -39.29 -37.93 -6.18
C PHE A 583 -40.42 -36.90 -6.36
N ARG A 584 -40.92 -36.71 -7.58
CA ARG A 584 -41.85 -35.62 -7.92
C ARG A 584 -43.12 -35.63 -7.07
N ARG A 585 -43.68 -36.82 -6.78
CA ARG A 585 -44.92 -36.94 -5.99
C ARG A 585 -44.76 -36.36 -4.58
N ALA A 586 -43.63 -36.61 -3.93
CA ALA A 586 -43.32 -36.08 -2.61
C ALA A 586 -43.09 -34.55 -2.67
N PHE A 587 -42.38 -34.07 -3.70
CA PHE A 587 -42.12 -32.65 -3.85
C PHE A 587 -43.35 -31.82 -4.17
N VAL A 588 -44.30 -32.33 -4.97
CA VAL A 588 -45.56 -31.63 -5.23
C VAL A 588 -46.32 -31.34 -3.94
N GLN A 589 -46.43 -32.33 -3.04
CA GLN A 589 -47.11 -32.15 -1.75
C GLN A 589 -46.41 -31.08 -0.89
N PHE A 590 -45.08 -31.06 -0.89
CA PHE A 590 -44.32 -30.05 -0.15
C PHE A 590 -44.47 -28.65 -0.76
N ILE A 591 -44.32 -28.50 -2.08
CA ILE A 591 -44.37 -27.22 -2.78
C ILE A 591 -45.76 -26.58 -2.62
N THR A 592 -46.84 -27.32 -2.89
CA THR A 592 -48.20 -26.78 -2.81
C THR A 592 -48.58 -26.36 -1.39
N LYS A 593 -48.23 -27.19 -0.39
CA LYS A 593 -48.43 -26.87 1.01
C LYS A 593 -47.72 -25.57 1.39
N ASN A 594 -46.43 -25.42 1.09
CA ASN A 594 -45.70 -24.23 1.51
C ASN A 594 -46.10 -22.96 0.73
N LEU A 595 -46.42 -23.07 -0.57
CA LEU A 595 -46.96 -21.94 -1.34
C LEU A 595 -48.30 -21.45 -0.78
N SER A 596 -49.20 -22.38 -0.42
CA SER A 596 -50.48 -22.04 0.20
C SER A 596 -50.31 -21.31 1.53
N ILE A 597 -49.37 -21.74 2.37
CA ILE A 597 -49.06 -21.11 3.66
C ILE A 597 -48.60 -19.67 3.50
N ILE A 598 -47.73 -19.39 2.52
CA ILE A 598 -47.21 -18.04 2.26
C ILE A 598 -48.33 -17.10 1.82
N LEU A 599 -49.25 -17.58 0.98
CA LEU A 599 -50.40 -16.81 0.52
C LEU A 599 -51.45 -16.62 1.62
N SER A 600 -51.76 -17.66 2.40
CA SER A 600 -52.82 -17.65 3.41
C SER A 600 -52.47 -16.87 4.69
N ASN A 601 -51.21 -16.93 5.14
CA ASN A 601 -50.78 -16.25 6.37
C ASN A 601 -50.86 -14.72 6.23
N GLU A 602 -50.61 -14.18 5.04
CA GLU A 602 -50.68 -12.75 4.81
C GLU A 602 -52.09 -12.28 4.44
N ASP A 603 -52.92 -13.09 3.76
CA ASP A 603 -54.36 -12.80 3.57
C ASP A 603 -55.07 -12.56 4.92
N ALA A 604 -54.71 -13.33 5.96
CA ALA A 604 -55.20 -13.16 7.32
C ALA A 604 -54.68 -11.86 7.99
N ASN A 605 -53.44 -11.44 7.72
CA ASN A 605 -52.89 -10.16 8.21
C ASN A 605 -53.49 -8.95 7.51
N THR A 606 -53.70 -8.99 6.19
CA THR A 606 -54.42 -7.94 5.45
C THR A 606 -55.85 -7.82 5.96
N ARG A 607 -56.56 -8.94 6.17
CA ARG A 607 -57.92 -8.94 6.75
C ARG A 607 -57.95 -8.37 8.17
N ARG A 608 -56.94 -8.65 9.00
CA ARG A 608 -56.79 -8.07 10.35
C ARG A 608 -56.52 -6.57 10.31
N ARG A 609 -55.65 -6.10 9.41
CA ARG A 609 -55.37 -4.66 9.23
C ARG A 609 -56.59 -3.90 8.74
N SER A 610 -57.35 -4.46 7.79
CA SER A 610 -58.62 -3.87 7.35
C SER A 610 -59.69 -3.91 8.45
N ALA A 611 -59.76 -4.96 9.27
CA ALA A 611 -60.68 -5.04 10.40
C ALA A 611 -60.32 -4.08 11.56
N SER A 612 -59.03 -3.79 11.78
CA SER A 612 -58.58 -2.76 12.73
C SER A 612 -58.84 -1.34 12.25
N ALA A 613 -58.80 -1.11 10.93
CA ALA A 613 -59.13 0.18 10.33
C ALA A 613 -60.65 0.46 10.42
N SER A 614 -61.49 -0.56 10.19
CA SER A 614 -62.96 -0.43 10.32
C SER A 614 -63.43 -0.27 11.77
N THR A 615 -62.72 -0.82 12.76
CA THR A 615 -63.01 -0.58 14.18
C THR A 615 -62.58 0.82 14.64
N GLY A 616 -61.52 1.39 14.06
CA GLY A 616 -61.12 2.78 14.30
C GLY A 616 -62.12 3.81 13.75
N GLU A 617 -62.78 3.51 12.62
CA GLU A 617 -63.87 4.33 12.09
C GLU A 617 -65.18 4.21 12.90
N GLN A 618 -65.48 3.04 13.46
CA GLN A 618 -66.63 2.88 14.35
C GLN A 618 -66.43 3.61 15.70
N VAL A 619 -65.21 3.69 16.24
CA VAL A 619 -64.96 4.46 17.49
C VAL A 619 -65.03 5.97 17.25
N ARG A 620 -64.71 6.46 16.04
CA ARG A 620 -64.88 7.88 15.65
C ARG A 620 -66.32 8.29 15.33
N ALA A 621 -67.25 7.34 15.22
CA ALA A 621 -68.68 7.61 15.08
C ALA A 621 -69.43 7.64 16.43
N TRP A 622 -68.73 7.35 17.54
CA TRP A 622 -69.27 7.35 18.91
C TRP A 622 -68.62 8.37 19.85
N LEU A 623 -67.66 9.17 19.35
CA LEU A 623 -67.12 10.39 19.97
C LEU A 623 -67.51 11.58 19.10
#